data_AF-A0A5D2R5G3-F1
#
_entry.id   AF-A0A5D2R5G3-F1
#
_cell.length_a   1.000
_cell.length_b   1.000
_cell.length_c   1.000
_cell.angle_alpha   90.00
_cell.angle_beta   90.00
_cell.angle_gamma   90.00
#
_symmetry.space_group_name_H-M   'P 1'
#
loop_
_entity.id
_entity.type
_entity.pdbx_description
1 polymer ?
#
loop_
_entity_poly.entity_id
_entity_poly.type
_entity_poly.pdbx_seq_one_letter_code
_entity_poly.pdbx_strand_id
1 'polypeptide(L)'
;MASNKNRFYDDCFIINSEKASYLDLLGLLFSSKLKQRRFIDAPEQHNHRFRRRLVVFGMVLLQKLLSLVRIPLALTGIVVVTLLNLLTYNGGLSGLLLNLMKGKLVWPEKSSEMYRSMLGNVDTRVELDNNIKPGDPKYKALLSMMASKLSYENEAFIKTVIIQHWKMKFLKFYSFWNDFEERSTTQAFMMLDTQSNPNLIVVAFRGTQPFSAYDWKTNVDISWYELKDMGKGKIHSGFMKALGMQKTKGWPKEIQQSTHQHQFAYYALRQKLWEVLQENRDARLIVTGHSLGSALAVLFVAVLMLHEEEWLLEKLEAVYTFGQPRVGDHKFGEFMIDKLRKFDVKYFRYVYSNDMVARIPPDDDTFLSKHFGPCFYFNSFYNGKVLSEEPNKNYFSWLWAIPKRMIAVWEVIRAFILPYMKGPEYKENWVMITLRIMGLVTPGMSAHMPQDYVNSIRLGTLPSVHQLKRD
;
A
#
# COMPACT_ATOMS: atom_id res chain seq x y z
N MET A 1 -6.89 -36.50 18.66
CA MET A 1 -5.54 -36.12 18.20
C MET A 1 -5.32 -36.71 16.82
N ALA A 2 -5.51 -35.92 15.76
CA ALA A 2 -5.25 -36.34 14.39
C ALA A 2 -4.03 -35.56 13.88
N SER A 3 -3.00 -36.32 13.52
CA SER A 3 -1.72 -35.98 12.89
C SER A 3 -1.62 -34.61 12.21
N ASN A 4 -0.71 -33.80 12.73
CA ASN A 4 -0.35 -32.43 12.34
C ASN A 4 0.60 -32.37 11.11
N LYS A 5 0.43 -33.25 10.11
CA LYS A 5 1.40 -33.45 9.01
C LYS A 5 1.12 -32.68 7.69
N ASN A 6 0.01 -31.94 7.58
CA ASN A 6 -0.41 -31.31 6.31
C ASN A 6 -0.63 -29.78 6.38
N ARG A 7 -0.09 -29.08 7.39
CA ARG A 7 -0.22 -27.61 7.49
C ARG A 7 1.05 -26.94 6.94
N PHE A 8 0.88 -25.93 6.07
CA PHE A 8 1.98 -25.15 5.48
C PHE A 8 2.51 -24.04 6.42
N TYR A 9 1.94 -23.92 7.61
CA TYR A 9 2.26 -22.93 8.62
C TYR A 9 2.49 -23.63 9.96
N ASP A 10 3.35 -23.06 10.80
CA ASP A 10 3.64 -23.62 12.12
C ASP A 10 2.52 -23.29 13.12
N ASP A 11 2.04 -22.05 13.06
CA ASP A 11 0.97 -21.55 13.89
C ASP A 11 0.15 -20.49 13.14
N CYS A 12 -1.07 -20.21 13.58
CA CYS A 12 -1.90 -19.18 12.97
C CYS A 12 -2.92 -18.57 13.93
N PHE A 13 -3.40 -17.39 13.56
CA PHE A 13 -4.59 -16.79 14.13
C PHE A 13 -5.46 -16.31 12.98
N ILE A 14 -6.51 -17.06 12.63
CA ILE A 14 -7.35 -16.80 11.46
C ILE A 14 -8.77 -16.49 11.89
N ILE A 15 -9.28 -15.36 11.43
CA ILE A 15 -10.67 -14.93 11.62
C ILE A 15 -11.43 -15.11 10.30
N ASN A 16 -12.56 -15.79 10.35
CA ASN A 16 -13.51 -15.87 9.25
C ASN A 16 -14.79 -15.11 9.60
N SER A 17 -14.88 -13.83 9.22
CA SER A 17 -16.02 -12.98 9.57
C SER A 17 -17.38 -13.47 9.04
N GLU A 18 -17.39 -14.28 7.98
CA GLU A 18 -18.62 -14.78 7.36
C GLU A 18 -19.25 -15.90 8.19
N LYS A 19 -18.41 -16.74 8.83
CA LYS A 19 -18.86 -17.80 9.74
C LYS A 19 -19.30 -17.29 11.12
N ALA A 20 -19.02 -16.03 11.46
CA ALA A 20 -19.39 -15.45 12.74
C ALA A 20 -20.87 -15.02 12.76
N SER A 21 -21.69 -15.53 13.68
CA SER A 21 -23.02 -14.94 13.93
C SER A 21 -22.94 -13.70 14.83
N TYR A 22 -24.00 -12.89 14.92
CA TYR A 22 -24.03 -11.77 15.87
C TYR A 22 -23.98 -12.24 17.34
N LEU A 23 -24.59 -13.39 17.65
CA LEU A 23 -24.50 -14.02 18.97
C LEU A 23 -23.07 -14.47 19.29
N ASP A 24 -22.36 -15.01 18.30
CA ASP A 24 -20.96 -15.37 18.43
C ASP A 24 -20.08 -14.15 18.76
N LEU A 25 -20.42 -12.97 18.23
CA LEU A 25 -19.73 -11.71 18.55
C LEU A 25 -20.04 -11.23 19.95
N LEU A 26 -21.32 -11.19 20.36
CA LEU A 26 -21.69 -10.83 21.74
C LEU A 26 -21.00 -11.74 22.75
N GLY A 27 -20.90 -13.03 22.43
CA GLY A 27 -20.19 -13.99 23.26
C GLY A 27 -18.72 -13.62 23.50
N LEU A 28 -18.04 -12.88 22.61
CA LEU A 28 -16.65 -12.44 22.81
C LEU A 28 -16.50 -11.54 24.04
N LEU A 29 -17.54 -10.76 24.36
CA LEU A 29 -17.57 -9.85 25.50
C LEU A 29 -17.63 -10.63 26.82
N PHE A 30 -18.29 -11.79 26.84
CA PHE A 30 -18.56 -12.54 28.07
C PHE A 30 -17.66 -13.77 28.27
N SER A 31 -17.19 -14.43 27.21
CA SER A 31 -16.39 -15.67 27.30
C SER A 31 -14.98 -15.54 26.72
N SER A 32 -13.99 -16.03 27.48
CA SER A 32 -12.56 -16.02 27.12
C SER A 32 -12.15 -17.11 26.12
N LYS A 33 -13.01 -18.10 25.87
CA LYS A 33 -12.69 -19.29 25.05
C LYS A 33 -12.82 -18.97 23.55
N LEU A 34 -11.79 -18.36 22.96
CA LEU A 34 -11.81 -17.99 21.53
C LEU A 34 -11.78 -19.20 20.59
N LYS A 35 -10.96 -20.23 20.88
CA LYS A 35 -10.81 -21.44 20.05
C LYS A 35 -12.09 -22.29 19.93
N GLN A 36 -13.04 -22.13 20.85
CA GLN A 36 -14.33 -22.82 20.79
C GLN A 36 -15.29 -22.17 19.78
N ARG A 37 -14.91 -21.04 19.18
CA ARG A 37 -15.74 -20.31 18.22
C ARG A 37 -15.43 -20.79 16.81
N ARG A 38 -16.46 -21.19 16.07
CA ARG A 38 -16.38 -21.74 14.70
C ARG A 38 -15.72 -20.83 13.67
N PHE A 39 -15.53 -19.55 13.99
CA PHE A 39 -14.98 -18.53 13.11
C PHE A 39 -13.55 -18.09 13.46
N ILE A 40 -12.93 -18.66 14.50
CA ILE A 40 -11.56 -18.35 14.92
C ILE A 40 -10.74 -19.64 14.94
N ASP A 41 -9.67 -19.70 14.15
CA ASP A 41 -8.59 -20.67 14.31
C ASP A 41 -7.45 -20.00 15.08
N ALA A 42 -7.03 -20.58 16.20
CA ALA A 42 -6.07 -19.95 17.12
C ALA A 42 -5.25 -21.00 17.92
N PRO A 43 -4.05 -20.62 18.42
CA PRO A 43 -3.16 -21.53 19.15
C PRO A 43 -3.73 -21.91 20.54
N GLU A 44 -3.34 -23.08 21.07
CA GLU A 44 -3.90 -23.63 22.34
C GLU A 44 -3.62 -22.80 23.59
N GLN A 45 -2.48 -22.10 23.64
CA GLN A 45 -2.03 -21.42 24.86
C GLN A 45 -2.45 -19.96 24.98
N HIS A 46 -3.34 -19.47 24.12
CA HIS A 46 -3.79 -18.09 24.22
C HIS A 46 -5.02 -17.95 25.14
N ASN A 47 -4.78 -17.84 26.45
CA ASN A 47 -5.75 -17.20 27.34
C ASN A 47 -5.80 -15.71 27.01
N HIS A 48 -6.77 -15.32 26.18
CA HIS A 48 -6.82 -13.96 25.64
C HIS A 48 -7.37 -12.95 26.66
N ARG A 49 -6.54 -11.97 27.03
CA ARG A 49 -6.93 -10.77 27.79
C ARG A 49 -8.20 -10.14 27.20
N PHE A 50 -9.09 -9.59 28.03
CA PHE A 50 -10.35 -8.96 27.61
C PHE A 50 -10.16 -7.95 26.46
N ARG A 51 -9.09 -7.15 26.51
CA ARG A 51 -8.72 -6.20 25.44
C ARG A 51 -8.59 -6.85 24.06
N ARG A 52 -7.95 -8.03 23.96
CA ARG A 52 -7.80 -8.75 22.68
C ARG A 52 -9.15 -9.25 22.15
N ARG A 53 -10.06 -9.65 23.04
CA ARG A 53 -11.43 -10.04 22.66
C ARG A 53 -12.22 -8.86 22.13
N LEU A 54 -12.08 -7.68 22.76
CA LEU A 54 -12.71 -6.45 22.29
C LEU A 54 -12.19 -6.02 20.92
N VAL A 55 -10.88 -6.17 20.67
CA VAL A 55 -10.29 -5.93 19.35
C VAL A 55 -10.87 -6.89 18.31
N VAL A 56 -10.90 -8.20 18.59
CA VAL A 56 -11.49 -9.20 17.68
C VAL A 56 -12.96 -8.87 17.40
N PHE A 57 -13.74 -8.51 18.43
CA PHE A 57 -15.12 -8.08 18.30
C PHE A 57 -15.25 -6.89 17.36
N GLY A 58 -14.50 -5.81 17.61
CA GLY A 58 -14.55 -4.59 16.81
C GLY A 58 -14.14 -4.82 15.36
N MET A 59 -13.10 -5.61 15.11
CA MET A 59 -12.61 -5.90 13.76
C MET A 59 -13.57 -6.78 12.98
N VAL A 60 -14.16 -7.82 13.58
CA VAL A 60 -15.16 -8.64 12.90
C VAL A 60 -16.44 -7.84 12.64
N LEU A 61 -16.86 -7.00 13.58
CA LEU A 61 -18.00 -6.10 13.38
C LEU A 61 -17.75 -5.14 12.22
N LEU A 62 -16.55 -4.55 12.13
CA LEU A 62 -16.17 -3.68 11.02
C LEU A 62 -16.14 -4.44 9.68
N GLN A 63 -15.61 -5.66 9.65
CA GLN A 63 -15.65 -6.50 8.44
C GLN A 63 -17.09 -6.81 8.01
N LYS A 64 -18.00 -7.10 8.95
CA LYS A 64 -19.42 -7.30 8.66
C LYS A 64 -20.09 -6.04 8.14
N LEU A 65 -19.80 -4.87 8.73
CA LEU A 65 -20.32 -3.59 8.26
C LEU A 65 -19.84 -3.29 6.83
N LEU A 66 -18.54 -3.51 6.54
CA LEU A 66 -17.98 -3.37 5.20
C LEU A 66 -18.64 -4.31 4.19
N SER A 67 -18.90 -5.55 4.56
CA SER A 67 -19.66 -6.49 3.72
C SER A 67 -21.10 -6.02 3.46
N LEU A 68 -21.76 -5.43 4.47
CA LEU A 68 -23.13 -4.89 4.35
C LEU A 68 -23.18 -3.70 3.40
N VAL A 69 -22.24 -2.75 3.52
CA VAL A 69 -22.22 -1.52 2.70
C VAL A 69 -21.46 -1.68 1.39
N ARG A 70 -21.02 -2.90 1.04
CA ARG A 70 -20.18 -3.18 -0.13
C ARG A 70 -20.73 -2.60 -1.44
N ILE A 71 -22.01 -2.85 -1.72
CA ILE A 71 -22.65 -2.39 -2.96
C ILE A 71 -22.87 -0.87 -2.92
N PRO A 72 -23.49 -0.28 -1.87
CA PRO A 72 -23.61 1.18 -1.73
C PRO A 72 -22.28 1.93 -1.84
N LEU A 73 -21.22 1.41 -1.21
CA LEU A 73 -19.89 2.03 -1.24
C LEU A 73 -19.31 2.03 -2.66
N ALA A 74 -19.42 0.90 -3.38
CA ALA A 74 -18.95 0.80 -4.76
C ALA A 74 -19.75 1.71 -5.70
N LEU A 75 -21.07 1.80 -5.55
CA LEU A 75 -21.93 2.71 -6.32
C LEU A 75 -21.57 4.18 -6.06
N THR A 76 -21.34 4.54 -4.79
CA THR A 76 -20.87 5.88 -4.40
C THR A 76 -19.56 6.21 -5.11
N GLY A 77 -18.61 5.27 -5.13
CA GLY A 77 -17.35 5.44 -5.85
C GLY A 77 -17.54 5.64 -7.35
N ILE A 78 -18.42 4.86 -7.98
CA ILE A 78 -18.74 5.03 -9.40
C ILE A 78 -19.29 6.44 -9.66
N VAL A 79 -20.27 6.89 -8.87
CA VAL A 79 -20.87 8.21 -9.04
C VAL A 79 -19.85 9.31 -8.84
N VAL A 80 -19.14 9.31 -7.70
CA VAL A 80 -18.17 10.36 -7.34
C VAL A 80 -17.06 10.45 -8.39
N VAL A 81 -16.42 9.32 -8.74
CA VAL A 81 -15.31 9.33 -9.70
C VAL A 81 -15.80 9.69 -11.11
N THR A 82 -17.00 9.27 -11.51
CA THR A 82 -17.58 9.66 -12.81
C THR A 82 -17.85 11.16 -12.87
N LEU A 83 -18.39 11.77 -11.81
CA LEU A 83 -18.61 13.21 -11.75
C LEU A 83 -17.30 14.00 -11.82
N LEU A 84 -16.26 13.56 -11.09
CA LEU A 84 -14.94 14.19 -11.15
C LEU A 84 -14.32 14.13 -12.56
N ASN A 85 -14.44 12.99 -13.23
CA ASN A 85 -13.96 12.84 -14.60
C ASN A 85 -14.82 13.64 -15.59
N LEU A 86 -16.14 13.68 -15.42
CA LEU A 86 -17.03 14.47 -16.26
C LEU A 86 -16.67 15.97 -16.21
N LEU A 87 -16.38 16.50 -15.02
CA LEU A 87 -15.87 17.85 -14.85
C LEU A 87 -14.53 18.03 -15.58
N THR A 88 -13.59 17.10 -15.40
CA THR A 88 -12.24 17.21 -15.97
C THR A 88 -12.25 17.13 -17.50
N TYR A 89 -13.02 16.20 -18.09
CA TYR A 89 -13.13 15.98 -19.53
C TYR A 89 -13.74 17.18 -20.27
N ASN A 90 -14.54 17.97 -19.56
CA ASN A 90 -15.23 19.12 -20.14
C ASN A 90 -14.59 20.46 -19.73
N GLY A 91 -13.37 20.47 -19.20
CA GLY A 91 -12.66 21.73 -18.88
C GLY A 91 -13.13 22.42 -17.60
N GLY A 92 -13.60 21.64 -16.62
CA GLY A 92 -14.13 22.13 -15.35
C GLY A 92 -15.62 22.44 -15.38
N LEU A 93 -16.13 23.09 -14.33
CA LEU A 93 -17.56 23.35 -14.18
C LEU A 93 -18.12 24.27 -15.29
N SER A 94 -17.40 25.34 -15.62
CA SER A 94 -17.80 26.29 -16.67
C SER A 94 -17.82 25.62 -18.04
N GLY A 95 -16.78 24.85 -18.37
CA GLY A 95 -16.71 24.12 -19.63
C GLY A 95 -17.75 23.01 -19.72
N LEU A 96 -18.07 22.32 -18.62
CA LEU A 96 -19.16 21.34 -18.55
C LEU A 96 -20.51 21.96 -18.89
N LEU A 97 -20.85 23.11 -18.29
CA LEU A 97 -22.10 23.82 -18.58
C LEU A 97 -22.16 24.29 -20.05
N LEU A 98 -21.05 24.82 -20.57
CA LEU A 98 -20.96 25.25 -21.97
C LEU A 98 -21.10 24.07 -22.95
N ASN A 99 -20.45 22.95 -22.68
CA ASN A 99 -20.53 21.76 -23.54
C ASN A 99 -21.92 21.13 -23.49
N LEU A 100 -22.59 21.15 -22.33
CA LEU A 100 -23.98 20.73 -22.20
C LEU A 100 -24.91 21.60 -23.05
N MET A 101 -24.79 22.93 -22.97
CA MET A 101 -25.58 23.87 -23.79
C MET A 101 -25.32 23.71 -25.29
N LYS A 102 -24.08 23.39 -25.67
CA LYS A 102 -23.68 23.20 -27.09
C LYS A 102 -23.98 21.80 -27.64
N GLY A 103 -24.50 20.88 -26.82
CA GLY A 103 -24.68 19.47 -27.21
C GLY A 103 -23.37 18.73 -27.50
N LYS A 104 -22.24 19.21 -26.96
CA LYS A 104 -20.88 18.66 -27.14
C LYS A 104 -20.33 18.03 -25.87
N LEU A 105 -21.21 17.47 -25.04
CA LEU A 105 -20.85 16.84 -23.78
C LEU A 105 -19.93 15.64 -24.04
N VAL A 106 -18.74 15.64 -23.44
CA VAL A 106 -17.81 14.50 -23.50
C VAL A 106 -18.04 13.63 -22.27
N TRP A 107 -18.48 12.40 -22.49
CA TRP A 107 -18.73 11.44 -21.40
C TRP A 107 -17.45 10.67 -21.04
N PRO A 108 -17.14 10.50 -19.74
CA PRO A 108 -15.92 9.82 -19.33
C PRO A 108 -16.01 8.29 -19.49
N GLU A 109 -15.08 7.72 -20.24
CA GLU A 109 -14.93 6.27 -20.42
C GLU A 109 -13.86 5.69 -19.50
N LYS A 110 -14.17 4.66 -18.72
CA LYS A 110 -13.25 4.11 -17.71
C LYS A 110 -11.95 3.52 -18.27
N SER A 111 -11.96 3.05 -19.51
CA SER A 111 -10.80 2.50 -20.23
C SER A 111 -9.96 3.57 -20.93
N SER A 112 -10.39 4.83 -20.90
CA SER A 112 -9.69 5.93 -21.57
C SER A 112 -8.40 6.31 -20.83
N GLU A 113 -7.40 6.73 -21.59
CA GLU A 113 -6.15 7.30 -21.09
C GLU A 113 -6.33 8.65 -20.37
N MET A 114 -7.50 9.28 -20.48
CA MET A 114 -7.83 10.50 -19.73
C MET A 114 -8.53 10.21 -18.40
N TYR A 115 -9.00 8.98 -18.18
CA TYR A 115 -9.82 8.63 -17.02
C TYR A 115 -8.96 8.45 -15.79
N ARG A 116 -9.29 9.19 -14.72
CA ARG A 116 -8.55 9.21 -13.47
C ARG A 116 -9.33 8.51 -12.36
N SER A 117 -8.61 7.76 -11.54
CA SER A 117 -9.09 7.22 -10.27
C SER A 117 -9.38 8.35 -9.28
N MET A 118 -9.97 8.01 -8.12
CA MET A 118 -10.11 8.98 -7.03
C MET A 118 -8.75 9.60 -6.65
N LEU A 119 -7.68 8.80 -6.57
CA LEU A 119 -6.35 9.31 -6.19
C LEU A 119 -5.69 10.12 -7.30
N GLY A 120 -5.92 9.77 -8.57
CA GLY A 120 -5.50 10.58 -9.72
C GLY A 120 -6.20 11.93 -9.81
N ASN A 121 -7.38 12.06 -9.18
CA ASN A 121 -8.07 13.34 -8.97
C ASN A 121 -7.61 14.07 -7.70
N VAL A 122 -7.00 13.38 -6.72
CA VAL A 122 -6.39 14.02 -5.55
C VAL A 122 -5.11 14.76 -5.94
N ASP A 123 -4.19 14.09 -6.65
CA ASP A 123 -2.97 14.71 -7.19
C ASP A 123 -2.90 14.50 -8.69
N THR A 124 -3.17 15.56 -9.45
CA THR A 124 -3.29 15.50 -10.91
C THR A 124 -1.96 15.49 -11.65
N ARG A 125 -0.84 15.73 -10.97
CA ARG A 125 0.50 15.84 -11.58
C ARG A 125 0.96 14.50 -12.11
N VAL A 126 1.40 14.45 -13.35
CA VAL A 126 1.98 13.24 -13.96
C VAL A 126 3.48 13.38 -14.22
N GLU A 127 3.97 14.60 -14.42
CA GLU A 127 5.38 14.85 -14.74
C GLU A 127 6.30 14.52 -13.57
N LEU A 128 7.45 13.93 -13.90
CA LEU A 128 8.59 13.87 -12.98
C LEU A 128 9.14 15.30 -12.77
N ASP A 129 9.79 15.54 -11.64
CA ASP A 129 10.37 16.84 -11.37
C ASP A 129 11.58 17.06 -12.29
N ASN A 130 11.55 18.13 -13.08
CA ASN A 130 12.60 18.41 -14.05
C ASN A 130 13.97 18.65 -13.40
N ASN A 131 14.02 19.02 -12.12
CA ASN A 131 15.27 19.25 -11.40
C ASN A 131 15.88 17.96 -10.81
N ILE A 132 15.11 16.86 -10.74
CA ILE A 132 15.56 15.59 -10.16
C ILE A 132 15.80 14.60 -11.32
N LYS A 133 17.06 14.51 -11.76
CA LYS A 133 17.50 13.66 -12.88
C LYS A 133 18.02 12.29 -12.41
N PRO A 134 18.20 11.27 -13.27
CA PRO A 134 18.64 9.92 -12.88
C PRO A 134 19.86 9.82 -11.95
N GLY A 135 20.80 10.76 -12.02
CA GLY A 135 21.96 10.83 -11.12
C GLY A 135 21.70 11.47 -9.75
N ASP A 136 20.54 12.08 -9.53
CA ASP A 136 20.18 12.72 -8.27
C ASP A 136 19.83 11.66 -7.20
N PRO A 137 20.31 11.79 -5.95
CA PRO A 137 19.98 10.87 -4.87
C PRO A 137 18.48 10.66 -4.62
N LYS A 138 17.63 11.64 -4.96
CA LYS A 138 16.18 11.59 -4.81
C LYS A 138 15.47 10.92 -5.98
N TYR A 139 16.12 10.73 -7.12
CA TYR A 139 15.47 10.29 -8.35
C TYR A 139 14.74 8.96 -8.18
N LYS A 140 15.42 7.95 -7.64
CA LYS A 140 14.82 6.62 -7.45
C LYS A 140 13.64 6.67 -6.47
N ALA A 141 13.71 7.52 -5.44
CA ALA A 141 12.60 7.74 -4.52
C ALA A 141 11.42 8.44 -5.21
N LEU A 142 11.69 9.48 -6.01
CA LEU A 142 10.66 10.21 -6.75
C LEU A 142 9.98 9.31 -7.79
N LEU A 143 10.77 8.59 -8.57
CA LEU A 143 10.27 7.64 -9.57
C LEU A 143 9.40 6.57 -8.91
N SER A 144 9.87 6.01 -7.79
CA SER A 144 9.12 5.01 -7.02
C SER A 144 7.80 5.56 -6.49
N MET A 145 7.80 6.76 -5.92
CA MET A 145 6.57 7.38 -5.43
C MET A 145 5.59 7.70 -6.56
N MET A 146 6.08 8.24 -7.67
CA MET A 146 5.26 8.55 -8.84
C MET A 146 4.70 7.28 -9.47
N ALA A 147 5.46 6.19 -9.54
CA ALA A 147 4.98 4.89 -9.98
C ALA A 147 3.94 4.30 -9.00
N SER A 148 4.18 4.38 -7.69
CA SER A 148 3.19 3.98 -6.68
C SER A 148 1.90 4.78 -6.77
N LYS A 149 1.96 6.09 -7.05
CA LYS A 149 0.78 6.92 -7.32
C LYS A 149 0.08 6.49 -8.61
N LEU A 150 0.84 6.26 -9.68
CA LEU A 150 0.32 5.87 -10.99
C LEU A 150 -0.37 4.50 -10.97
N SER A 151 0.01 3.61 -10.05
CA SER A 151 -0.54 2.25 -9.93
C SER A 151 -2.06 2.19 -9.63
N TYR A 152 -2.66 3.30 -9.20
CA TYR A 152 -4.11 3.42 -8.97
C TYR A 152 -4.92 3.63 -10.24
N GLU A 153 -4.27 3.98 -11.35
CA GLU A 153 -4.90 4.33 -12.61
C GLU A 153 -5.17 3.11 -13.50
N ASN A 154 -5.94 3.29 -14.56
CA ASN A 154 -6.21 2.23 -15.53
C ASN A 154 -5.01 2.02 -16.48
N GLU A 155 -4.94 0.85 -17.14
CA GLU A 155 -3.80 0.49 -18.00
C GLU A 155 -3.51 1.51 -19.10
N ALA A 156 -4.53 2.08 -19.74
CA ALA A 156 -4.34 3.07 -20.81
C ALA A 156 -3.68 4.35 -20.27
N PHE A 157 -4.19 4.88 -19.14
CA PHE A 157 -3.60 6.04 -18.48
C PHE A 157 -2.14 5.78 -18.06
N ILE A 158 -1.88 4.62 -17.44
CA ILE A 158 -0.54 4.20 -17.01
C ILE A 158 0.43 4.16 -18.20
N LYS A 159 0.02 3.50 -19.28
CA LYS A 159 0.81 3.36 -20.50
C LYS A 159 1.12 4.72 -21.13
N THR A 160 0.13 5.60 -21.21
CA THR A 160 0.30 6.95 -21.76
C THR A 160 1.26 7.78 -20.92
N VAL A 161 1.16 7.76 -19.59
CA VAL A 161 2.12 8.45 -18.72
C VAL A 161 3.55 7.95 -18.91
N ILE A 162 3.75 6.63 -18.87
CA ILE A 162 5.10 6.04 -18.97
C ILE A 162 5.75 6.34 -20.33
N ILE A 163 5.01 6.18 -21.43
CA ILE A 163 5.55 6.33 -22.78
C ILE A 163 5.65 7.81 -23.15
N GLN A 164 4.57 8.58 -22.96
CA GLN A 164 4.47 9.94 -23.48
C GLN A 164 5.08 10.99 -22.54
N HIS A 165 4.92 10.83 -21.24
CA HIS A 165 5.39 11.84 -20.28
C HIS A 165 6.78 11.47 -19.74
N TRP A 166 6.99 10.22 -19.33
CA TRP A 166 8.25 9.80 -18.73
C TRP A 166 9.29 9.36 -19.75
N LYS A 167 8.89 9.09 -21.01
CA LYS A 167 9.77 8.58 -22.08
C LYS A 167 10.48 7.28 -21.68
N MET A 168 9.74 6.38 -21.05
CA MET A 168 10.19 5.07 -20.57
C MET A 168 9.41 3.94 -21.24
N LYS A 169 9.85 2.69 -21.06
CA LYS A 169 9.19 1.52 -21.66
C LYS A 169 8.16 0.94 -20.69
N PHE A 170 6.88 0.95 -21.10
CA PHE A 170 5.84 0.19 -20.41
C PHE A 170 6.03 -1.30 -20.68
N LEU A 171 6.07 -2.13 -19.64
CA LEU A 171 6.26 -3.57 -19.78
C LEU A 171 4.92 -4.31 -19.72
N LYS A 172 4.18 -4.16 -18.61
CA LYS A 172 2.90 -4.85 -18.43
C LYS A 172 2.09 -4.28 -17.27
N PHE A 173 0.76 -4.32 -17.40
CA PHE A 173 -0.20 -4.13 -16.32
C PHE A 173 -0.89 -5.45 -16.00
N TYR A 174 -1.24 -5.64 -14.72
CA TYR A 174 -1.87 -6.85 -14.23
C TYR A 174 -3.03 -6.57 -13.27
N SER A 175 -4.00 -7.48 -13.32
CA SER A 175 -5.08 -7.61 -12.34
C SER A 175 -5.11 -9.07 -11.85
N PHE A 176 -4.59 -9.30 -10.65
CA PHE A 176 -4.30 -10.64 -10.13
C PHE A 176 -5.44 -11.21 -9.30
N TRP A 177 -5.65 -12.51 -9.47
CA TRP A 177 -6.60 -13.33 -8.74
C TRP A 177 -6.16 -13.53 -7.29
N ASN A 178 -7.11 -13.43 -6.37
CA ASN A 178 -6.94 -13.83 -4.98
C ASN A 178 -7.80 -15.07 -4.72
N ASP A 179 -7.13 -16.19 -4.43
CA ASP A 179 -7.80 -17.48 -4.23
C ASP A 179 -8.86 -17.42 -3.12
N PHE A 180 -8.58 -16.66 -2.05
CA PHE A 180 -9.44 -16.57 -0.86
C PHE A 180 -10.70 -15.72 -1.06
N GLU A 181 -10.64 -14.74 -1.96
CA GLU A 181 -11.78 -13.86 -2.28
C GLU A 181 -12.47 -14.23 -3.60
N GLU A 182 -11.93 -15.21 -4.33
CA GLU A 182 -12.45 -15.71 -5.61
C GLU A 182 -12.72 -14.59 -6.62
N ARG A 183 -11.79 -13.63 -6.67
CA ARG A 183 -11.82 -12.49 -7.60
C ARG A 183 -10.47 -11.80 -7.71
N SER A 184 -10.31 -10.97 -8.74
CA SER A 184 -9.15 -10.10 -8.84
C SER A 184 -9.22 -8.95 -7.84
N THR A 185 -8.21 -8.84 -6.97
CA THR A 185 -8.16 -7.82 -5.90
C THR A 185 -6.86 -7.03 -5.88
N THR A 186 -5.79 -7.58 -6.46
CA THR A 186 -4.47 -6.95 -6.48
C THR A 186 -4.12 -6.47 -7.88
N GLN A 187 -3.58 -5.27 -7.99
CA GLN A 187 -3.10 -4.71 -9.25
C GLN A 187 -1.66 -4.27 -9.09
N ALA A 188 -0.88 -4.46 -10.15
CA ALA A 188 0.47 -3.93 -10.26
C ALA A 188 0.79 -3.66 -11.73
N PHE A 189 1.79 -2.83 -11.97
CA PHE A 189 2.39 -2.70 -13.29
C PHE A 189 3.91 -2.73 -13.19
N MET A 190 4.54 -2.97 -14.34
CA MET A 190 5.98 -2.89 -14.49
C MET A 190 6.36 -1.96 -15.63
N MET A 191 7.48 -1.29 -15.42
CA MET A 191 8.09 -0.40 -16.40
C MET A 191 9.61 -0.54 -16.38
N LEU A 192 10.25 -0.14 -17.47
CA LEU A 192 11.69 -0.08 -17.62
C LEU A 192 12.07 1.38 -17.89
N ASP A 193 12.76 1.97 -16.92
CA ASP A 193 13.47 3.23 -17.08
C ASP A 193 14.77 2.97 -17.85
N THR A 194 14.78 3.40 -19.10
CA THR A 194 15.94 3.33 -20.01
C THR A 194 16.83 4.57 -19.95
N GLN A 195 16.52 5.54 -19.08
CA GLN A 195 17.32 6.75 -18.88
C GLN A 195 18.33 6.59 -17.73
N SER A 196 18.10 5.63 -16.84
CA SER A 196 19.07 5.23 -15.82
C SER A 196 20.19 4.38 -16.43
N ASN A 197 21.41 4.51 -15.90
CA ASN A 197 22.52 3.62 -16.21
C ASN A 197 23.06 2.96 -14.93
N PRO A 198 22.93 1.63 -14.76
CA PRO A 198 22.23 0.70 -15.65
C PRO A 198 20.71 0.97 -15.70
N ASN A 199 20.05 0.38 -16.70
CA ASN A 199 18.58 0.44 -16.82
C ASN A 199 17.90 0.00 -15.51
N LEU A 200 16.72 0.55 -15.23
CA LEU A 200 16.01 0.30 -13.99
C LEU A 200 14.60 -0.23 -14.24
N ILE A 201 14.32 -1.46 -13.81
CA ILE A 201 12.98 -2.04 -13.80
C ILE A 201 12.28 -1.62 -12.50
N VAL A 202 11.05 -1.13 -12.61
CA VAL A 202 10.21 -0.77 -11.46
C VAL A 202 8.95 -1.61 -11.46
N VAL A 203 8.67 -2.28 -10.35
CA VAL A 203 7.41 -2.97 -10.06
C VAL A 203 6.63 -2.14 -9.06
N ALA A 204 5.44 -1.66 -9.45
CA ALA A 204 4.63 -0.80 -8.59
C ALA A 204 3.29 -1.48 -8.26
N PHE A 205 3.07 -1.76 -6.97
CA PHE A 205 1.83 -2.31 -6.45
C PHE A 205 0.82 -1.22 -6.10
N ARG A 206 -0.43 -1.44 -6.51
CA ARG A 206 -1.57 -0.60 -6.12
C ARG A 206 -1.92 -0.80 -4.66
N GLY A 207 -2.20 0.30 -3.97
CA GLY A 207 -2.83 0.25 -2.65
C GLY A 207 -4.36 0.14 -2.70
N THR A 208 -4.98 0.54 -1.59
CA THR A 208 -6.44 0.47 -1.40
C THR A 208 -7.19 1.50 -2.23
N GLN A 209 -8.20 1.06 -2.98
CA GLN A 209 -9.19 1.96 -3.58
C GLN A 209 -10.18 2.43 -2.50
N PRO A 210 -10.41 3.76 -2.35
CA PRO A 210 -11.25 4.29 -1.26
C PRO A 210 -12.66 3.69 -1.19
N PHE A 211 -13.22 3.32 -2.33
CA PHE A 211 -14.58 2.79 -2.46
C PHE A 211 -14.62 1.24 -2.63
N SER A 212 -13.52 0.53 -2.32
CA SER A 212 -13.46 -0.93 -2.34
C SER A 212 -13.59 -1.52 -0.94
N ALA A 213 -14.76 -2.06 -0.60
CA ALA A 213 -14.95 -2.75 0.67
C ALA A 213 -14.03 -3.99 0.83
N TYR A 214 -13.60 -4.61 -0.27
CA TYR A 214 -12.68 -5.75 -0.25
C TYR A 214 -11.27 -5.34 0.17
N ASP A 215 -10.76 -4.24 -0.38
CA ASP A 215 -9.47 -3.68 0.00
C ASP A 215 -9.48 -3.27 1.48
N TRP A 216 -10.58 -2.64 1.93
CA TRP A 216 -10.76 -2.30 3.35
C TRP A 216 -10.84 -3.52 4.25
N LYS A 217 -11.57 -4.57 3.86
CA LYS A 217 -11.61 -5.85 4.60
C LYS A 217 -10.22 -6.45 4.75
N THR A 218 -9.41 -6.39 3.69
CA THR A 218 -8.01 -6.85 3.73
C THR A 218 -7.20 -6.07 4.75
N ASN A 219 -7.37 -4.74 4.83
CA ASN A 219 -6.62 -3.88 5.76
C ASN A 219 -7.01 -4.07 7.24
N VAL A 220 -8.26 -4.45 7.52
CA VAL A 220 -8.75 -4.64 8.90
C VAL A 220 -8.69 -6.09 9.36
N ASP A 221 -8.13 -6.99 8.53
CA ASP A 221 -7.94 -8.39 8.87
C ASP A 221 -6.74 -8.57 9.79
N ILE A 222 -6.98 -8.63 11.10
CA ILE A 222 -5.94 -8.85 12.10
C ILE A 222 -5.39 -10.29 12.16
N SER A 223 -5.79 -11.13 11.20
CA SER A 223 -5.33 -12.51 11.11
C SER A 223 -3.85 -12.58 10.72
N TRP A 224 -3.15 -13.64 11.16
CA TRP A 224 -1.75 -13.88 10.79
C TRP A 224 -1.45 -15.37 10.61
N TYR A 225 -0.40 -15.65 9.84
CA TYR A 225 0.25 -16.97 9.80
C TYR A 225 1.69 -16.85 10.31
N GLU A 226 2.15 -17.84 11.07
CA GLU A 226 3.55 -18.00 11.46
C GLU A 226 4.24 -18.97 10.49
N LEU A 227 5.36 -18.53 9.90
CA LEU A 227 6.11 -19.30 8.91
C LEU A 227 7.56 -19.50 9.38
N LYS A 228 7.97 -20.74 9.62
CA LYS A 228 9.32 -21.12 10.07
C LYS A 228 10.39 -20.62 9.11
N ASP A 229 10.15 -20.76 7.82
CA ASP A 229 11.11 -20.39 6.77
C ASP A 229 11.23 -18.86 6.59
N MET A 230 10.36 -18.08 7.25
CA MET A 230 10.47 -16.63 7.42
C MET A 230 10.78 -16.25 8.88
N GLY A 231 11.70 -16.98 9.51
CA GLY A 231 12.20 -16.68 10.85
C GLY A 231 11.22 -16.98 11.98
N LYS A 232 10.20 -17.82 11.75
CA LYS A 232 9.03 -17.98 12.65
C LYS A 232 8.34 -16.65 12.94
N GLY A 233 8.32 -15.76 11.95
CA GLY A 233 7.63 -14.48 12.02
C GLY A 233 6.13 -14.62 11.77
N LYS A 234 5.34 -13.82 12.48
CA LYS A 234 3.89 -13.72 12.28
C LYS A 234 3.60 -12.63 11.26
N ILE A 235 2.96 -13.01 10.17
CA ILE A 235 2.76 -12.14 9.00
C ILE A 235 1.27 -11.96 8.74
N HIS A 236 0.89 -10.72 8.42
CA HIS A 236 -0.50 -10.34 8.17
C HIS A 236 -1.14 -11.18 7.04
N SER A 237 -2.21 -11.89 7.38
CA SER A 237 -2.85 -12.89 6.51
C SER A 237 -3.44 -12.26 5.25
N GLY A 238 -4.16 -11.13 5.40
CA GLY A 238 -4.79 -10.43 4.27
C GLY A 238 -3.80 -10.07 3.16
N PHE A 239 -2.63 -9.54 3.53
CA PHE A 239 -1.60 -9.15 2.57
C PHE A 239 -0.98 -10.36 1.85
N MET A 240 -0.74 -11.48 2.54
CA MET A 240 -0.26 -12.71 1.89
C MET A 240 -1.28 -13.29 0.91
N LYS A 241 -2.56 -13.33 1.29
CA LYS A 241 -3.65 -13.78 0.41
C LYS A 241 -3.75 -12.89 -0.84
N ALA A 242 -3.69 -11.57 -0.66
CA ALA A 242 -3.73 -10.60 -1.75
C ALA A 242 -2.51 -10.72 -2.70
N LEU A 243 -1.33 -11.08 -2.19
CA LEU A 243 -0.14 -11.31 -3.03
C LEU A 243 -0.19 -12.63 -3.81
N GLY A 244 -1.10 -13.55 -3.47
CA GLY A 244 -1.32 -14.80 -4.20
C GLY A 244 -0.92 -16.07 -3.46
N MET A 245 -0.92 -16.05 -2.13
CA MET A 245 -0.84 -17.27 -1.33
C MET A 245 -1.98 -18.24 -1.73
N GLN A 246 -1.69 -19.53 -1.75
CA GLN A 246 -2.62 -20.59 -2.14
C GLN A 246 -3.38 -21.13 -0.92
N LYS A 247 -4.69 -21.37 -1.03
CA LYS A 247 -5.53 -21.86 0.09
C LYS A 247 -5.00 -23.14 0.75
N THR A 248 -4.50 -24.07 -0.05
CA THR A 248 -4.14 -25.42 0.40
C THR A 248 -2.64 -25.59 0.67
N LYS A 249 -1.79 -25.00 -0.17
CA LYS A 249 -0.34 -25.22 -0.15
C LYS A 249 0.46 -24.03 0.41
N GLY A 250 -0.18 -22.91 0.74
CA GLY A 250 0.53 -21.71 1.19
C GLY A 250 1.35 -21.10 0.06
N TRP A 251 2.67 -21.21 0.14
CA TRP A 251 3.63 -20.70 -0.84
C TRP A 251 4.43 -21.83 -1.51
N PRO A 252 3.80 -22.67 -2.36
CA PRO A 252 4.57 -23.62 -3.15
C PRO A 252 5.55 -22.88 -4.07
N LYS A 253 6.76 -23.39 -4.27
CA LYS A 253 7.76 -22.72 -5.13
C LYS A 253 7.25 -22.49 -6.54
N GLU A 254 6.60 -23.51 -7.11
CA GLU A 254 5.98 -23.47 -8.43
C GLU A 254 4.48 -23.76 -8.36
N ILE A 255 3.73 -23.13 -9.26
CA ILE A 255 2.30 -23.41 -9.48
C ILE A 255 2.05 -23.59 -10.97
N GLN A 256 1.09 -24.44 -11.33
CA GLN A 256 0.59 -24.50 -12.69
C GLN A 256 -0.27 -23.26 -12.95
N GLN A 257 0.32 -22.23 -13.54
CA GLN A 257 -0.45 -21.11 -14.08
C GLN A 257 -1.00 -21.52 -15.44
N SER A 258 -2.28 -21.88 -15.52
CA SER A 258 -2.92 -21.94 -16.83
C SER A 258 -3.08 -20.50 -17.33
N THR A 259 -2.65 -20.24 -18.56
CA THR A 259 -2.71 -18.91 -19.22
C THR A 259 -4.13 -18.34 -19.32
N HIS A 260 -5.16 -19.14 -19.03
CA HIS A 260 -6.57 -18.80 -19.26
C HIS A 260 -7.47 -18.76 -18.02
N GLN A 261 -7.02 -19.12 -16.81
CA GLN A 261 -7.89 -19.05 -15.63
C GLN A 261 -7.46 -17.99 -14.62
N HIS A 262 -6.34 -18.14 -13.90
CA HIS A 262 -6.02 -17.24 -12.78
C HIS A 262 -4.52 -16.94 -12.69
N GLN A 263 -4.15 -15.65 -12.75
CA GLN A 263 -2.79 -15.17 -12.49
C GLN A 263 -2.66 -14.68 -11.05
N PHE A 264 -1.68 -15.20 -10.31
CA PHE A 264 -1.38 -14.81 -8.93
C PHE A 264 -0.20 -13.84 -8.90
N ALA A 265 -0.29 -12.79 -8.08
CA ALA A 265 0.60 -11.64 -8.17
C ALA A 265 2.09 -12.01 -8.04
N TYR A 266 2.47 -12.73 -6.99
CA TYR A 266 3.85 -13.17 -6.79
C TYR A 266 4.40 -13.94 -7.99
N TYR A 267 3.72 -15.02 -8.38
CA TYR A 267 4.20 -15.95 -9.39
C TYR A 267 4.28 -15.32 -10.78
N ALA A 268 3.26 -14.56 -11.19
CA ALA A 268 3.23 -13.90 -12.49
C ALA A 268 4.29 -12.77 -12.59
N LEU A 269 4.49 -12.00 -11.51
CA LEU A 269 5.53 -10.97 -11.46
C LEU A 269 6.93 -11.59 -11.44
N ARG A 270 7.16 -12.64 -10.62
CA ARG A 270 8.42 -13.37 -10.60
C ARG A 270 8.79 -13.89 -11.98
N GLN A 271 7.86 -14.55 -12.67
CA GLN A 271 8.08 -15.06 -14.02
C GLN A 271 8.40 -13.91 -14.99
N LYS A 272 7.62 -12.83 -14.97
CA LYS A 272 7.85 -11.73 -15.91
C LYS A 272 9.17 -10.99 -15.64
N LEU A 273 9.57 -10.86 -14.38
CA LEU A 273 10.89 -10.30 -14.03
C LEU A 273 12.02 -11.17 -14.58
N TRP A 274 11.90 -12.50 -14.48
CA TRP A 274 12.85 -13.42 -15.10
C TRP A 274 13.00 -13.16 -16.60
N GLU A 275 11.89 -13.07 -17.33
CA GLU A 275 11.89 -12.77 -18.77
C GLU A 275 12.59 -11.44 -19.08
N VAL A 276 12.19 -10.36 -18.41
CA VAL A 276 12.69 -9.00 -18.72
C VAL A 276 14.16 -8.83 -18.33
N LEU A 277 14.61 -9.42 -17.22
CA LEU A 277 16.00 -9.36 -16.78
C LEU A 277 16.93 -10.23 -17.64
N GLN A 278 16.43 -11.30 -18.27
CA GLN A 278 17.23 -12.04 -19.26
C GLN A 278 17.51 -11.19 -20.50
N GLU A 279 16.55 -10.37 -20.94
CA GLU A 279 16.73 -9.41 -22.03
C GLU A 279 17.56 -8.17 -21.63
N ASN A 280 17.62 -7.84 -20.33
CA ASN A 280 18.28 -6.66 -19.79
C ASN A 280 19.20 -7.05 -18.62
N ARG A 281 20.24 -7.83 -18.91
CA ARG A 281 21.07 -8.49 -17.87
C ARG A 281 21.70 -7.54 -16.86
N ASP A 282 22.05 -6.32 -17.26
CA ASP A 282 22.66 -5.33 -16.37
C ASP A 282 21.62 -4.50 -15.59
N ALA A 283 20.33 -4.62 -15.93
CA ALA A 283 19.29 -3.82 -15.30
C ALA A 283 19.14 -4.15 -13.81
N ARG A 284 18.84 -3.11 -13.04
CA ARG A 284 18.50 -3.20 -11.62
C ARG A 284 17.00 -3.23 -11.44
N LEU A 285 16.55 -3.78 -10.32
CA LEU A 285 15.14 -3.90 -9.97
C LEU A 285 14.82 -3.03 -8.74
N ILE A 286 13.73 -2.29 -8.81
CA ILE A 286 13.06 -1.66 -7.67
C ILE A 286 11.65 -2.21 -7.53
N VAL A 287 11.24 -2.46 -6.29
CA VAL A 287 9.86 -2.78 -5.94
C VAL A 287 9.31 -1.65 -5.08
N THR A 288 8.11 -1.18 -5.41
CA THR A 288 7.51 -0.03 -4.73
C THR A 288 6.01 -0.18 -4.53
N GLY A 289 5.47 0.58 -3.59
CA GLY A 289 4.04 0.66 -3.33
C GLY A 289 3.68 1.81 -2.41
N HIS A 290 2.41 2.15 -2.38
CA HIS A 290 1.82 3.08 -1.44
C HIS A 290 0.70 2.39 -0.67
N SER A 291 0.53 2.69 0.63
CA SER A 291 -0.51 2.10 1.47
C SER A 291 -0.43 0.56 1.49
N LEU A 292 -1.54 -0.16 1.27
CA LEU A 292 -1.56 -1.61 1.05
C LEU A 292 -0.52 -2.08 0.01
N GLY A 293 -0.27 -1.30 -1.04
CA GLY A 293 0.73 -1.63 -2.07
C GLY A 293 2.15 -1.71 -1.49
N SER A 294 2.45 -0.92 -0.46
CA SER A 294 3.72 -1.00 0.27
C SER A 294 3.89 -2.34 0.99
N ALA A 295 2.82 -2.86 1.59
CA ALA A 295 2.85 -4.16 2.25
C ALA A 295 3.06 -5.29 1.22
N LEU A 296 2.41 -5.19 0.07
CA LEU A 296 2.60 -6.14 -1.04
C LEU A 296 4.01 -6.09 -1.61
N ALA A 297 4.61 -4.90 -1.73
CA ALA A 297 6.00 -4.73 -2.16
C ALA A 297 6.98 -5.43 -1.20
N VAL A 298 6.80 -5.26 0.11
CA VAL A 298 7.60 -5.96 1.13
C VAL A 298 7.43 -7.46 1.05
N LEU A 299 6.19 -7.94 1.00
CA LEU A 299 5.90 -9.37 0.95
C LEU A 299 6.38 -10.01 -0.35
N PHE A 300 6.33 -9.31 -1.48
CA PHE A 300 6.88 -9.80 -2.73
C PHE A 300 8.35 -10.18 -2.58
N VAL A 301 9.14 -9.29 -1.96
CA VAL A 301 10.56 -9.54 -1.67
C VAL A 301 10.75 -10.64 -0.64
N ALA A 302 9.91 -10.69 0.40
CA ALA A 302 9.95 -11.76 1.40
C ALA A 302 9.71 -13.14 0.76
N VAL A 303 8.77 -13.26 -0.19
CA VAL A 303 8.50 -14.54 -0.87
C VAL A 303 9.59 -14.89 -1.88
N LEU A 304 10.24 -13.91 -2.53
CA LEU A 304 11.47 -14.16 -3.31
C LEU A 304 12.56 -14.77 -2.41
N MET A 305 12.72 -14.25 -1.20
CA MET A 305 13.67 -14.77 -0.20
C MET A 305 13.27 -16.17 0.28
N LEU A 306 11.98 -16.43 0.49
CA LEU A 306 11.44 -17.75 0.84
C LEU A 306 11.74 -18.78 -0.25
N HIS A 307 11.55 -18.41 -1.52
CA HIS A 307 11.75 -19.33 -2.66
C HIS A 307 13.21 -19.42 -3.11
N GLU A 308 14.12 -18.71 -2.43
CA GLU A 308 15.55 -18.67 -2.75
C GLU A 308 15.81 -18.22 -4.19
N GLU A 309 15.09 -17.18 -4.64
CA GLU A 309 15.27 -16.56 -5.96
C GLU A 309 16.51 -15.66 -5.98
N GLU A 310 17.69 -16.23 -5.68
CA GLU A 310 18.93 -15.49 -5.44
C GLU A 310 19.29 -14.58 -6.60
N TRP A 311 19.16 -15.04 -7.85
CA TRP A 311 19.45 -14.22 -9.03
C TRP A 311 18.56 -12.97 -9.13
N LEU A 312 17.26 -13.07 -8.83
CA LEU A 312 16.38 -11.91 -8.80
C LEU A 312 16.71 -10.98 -7.63
N LEU A 313 17.07 -11.56 -6.47
CA LEU A 313 17.44 -10.80 -5.28
C LEU A 313 18.76 -10.04 -5.47
N GLU A 314 19.72 -10.59 -6.21
CA GLU A 314 20.96 -9.90 -6.58
C GLU A 314 20.70 -8.70 -7.52
N LYS A 315 19.66 -8.77 -8.36
CA LYS A 315 19.24 -7.65 -9.23
C LYS A 315 18.41 -6.61 -8.48
N LEU A 316 17.78 -6.98 -7.37
CA LEU A 316 17.01 -6.07 -6.53
C LEU A 316 17.93 -5.02 -5.88
N GLU A 317 17.81 -3.78 -6.30
CA GLU A 317 18.57 -2.67 -5.72
C GLU A 317 17.91 -2.13 -4.46
N ALA A 318 16.60 -1.92 -4.50
CA ALA A 318 15.90 -1.31 -3.39
C ALA A 318 14.41 -1.61 -3.35
N VAL A 319 13.86 -1.50 -2.15
CA VAL A 319 12.42 -1.45 -1.90
C VAL A 319 12.07 -0.07 -1.35
N TYR A 320 11.17 0.61 -2.04
CA TYR A 320 10.65 1.92 -1.64
C TYR A 320 9.20 1.76 -1.18
N THR A 321 8.89 2.22 0.02
CA THR A 321 7.51 2.15 0.53
C THR A 321 7.05 3.48 1.07
N PHE A 322 5.77 3.78 0.85
CA PHE A 322 5.16 5.05 1.22
C PHE A 322 3.89 4.77 2.03
N GLY A 323 3.80 5.29 3.25
CA GLY A 323 2.65 5.05 4.14
C GLY A 323 2.41 3.57 4.42
N GLN A 324 3.51 2.82 4.60
CA GLN A 324 3.48 1.36 4.76
C GLN A 324 2.83 0.96 6.10
N PRO A 325 1.78 0.13 6.13
CA PRO A 325 1.28 -0.46 7.37
C PRO A 325 2.26 -1.51 7.93
N ARG A 326 2.14 -1.86 9.21
CA ARG A 326 2.96 -2.94 9.78
C ARG A 326 2.57 -4.27 9.13
N VAL A 327 3.56 -4.98 8.59
CA VAL A 327 3.36 -6.18 7.75
C VAL A 327 3.44 -7.48 8.57
N GLY A 328 4.25 -7.47 9.62
CA GLY A 328 4.47 -8.63 10.49
C GLY A 328 5.03 -8.23 11.84
N ASP A 329 5.44 -9.22 12.62
CA ASP A 329 6.01 -9.04 13.95
C ASP A 329 7.52 -8.79 13.92
N HIS A 330 8.11 -8.70 15.12
CA HIS A 330 9.55 -8.48 15.29
C HIS A 330 10.41 -9.54 14.59
N LYS A 331 10.04 -10.81 14.69
CA LYS A 331 10.80 -11.92 14.10
C LYS A 331 10.79 -11.88 12.57
N PHE A 332 9.64 -11.54 11.99
CA PHE A 332 9.57 -11.26 10.55
C PHE A 332 10.48 -10.07 10.18
N GLY A 333 10.49 -9.03 11.00
CA GLY A 333 11.39 -7.89 10.83
C GLY A 333 12.88 -8.27 10.84
N GLU A 334 13.31 -9.09 11.81
CA GLU A 334 14.68 -9.61 11.88
C GLU A 334 15.05 -10.43 10.64
N PHE A 335 14.17 -11.36 10.23
CA PHE A 335 14.34 -12.13 9.00
C PHE A 335 14.53 -11.21 7.78
N MET A 336 13.71 -10.17 7.63
CA MET A 336 13.81 -9.23 6.52
C MET A 336 15.13 -8.44 6.57
N ILE A 337 15.53 -7.91 7.73
CA ILE A 337 16.79 -7.16 7.87
C ILE A 337 17.99 -8.03 7.48
N ASP A 338 18.03 -9.27 7.97
CA ASP A 338 19.14 -10.19 7.71
C ASP A 338 19.23 -10.55 6.22
N LYS A 339 18.10 -10.86 5.59
CA LYS A 339 18.06 -11.20 4.15
C LYS A 339 18.34 -9.99 3.27
N LEU A 340 17.80 -8.82 3.57
CA LEU A 340 18.10 -7.58 2.83
C LEU A 340 19.60 -7.27 2.90
N ARG A 341 20.23 -7.45 4.07
CA ARG A 341 21.69 -7.30 4.22
C ARG A 341 22.47 -8.32 3.41
N LYS A 342 22.04 -9.60 3.39
CA LYS A 342 22.70 -10.66 2.59
C LYS A 342 22.82 -10.28 1.11
N PHE A 343 21.78 -9.67 0.54
CA PHE A 343 21.72 -9.34 -0.89
C PHE A 343 22.03 -7.86 -1.19
N ASP A 344 22.52 -7.09 -0.21
CA ASP A 344 22.77 -5.63 -0.32
C ASP A 344 21.55 -4.83 -0.85
N VAL A 345 20.35 -5.25 -0.46
CA VAL A 345 19.11 -4.60 -0.87
C VAL A 345 18.81 -3.43 0.07
N LYS A 346 18.67 -2.23 -0.49
CA LYS A 346 18.32 -1.04 0.28
C LYS A 346 16.83 -1.01 0.60
N TYR A 347 16.48 -0.56 1.79
CA TYR A 347 15.09 -0.47 2.24
C TYR A 347 14.76 0.94 2.71
N PHE A 348 13.80 1.58 2.04
CA PHE A 348 13.41 2.96 2.28
C PHE A 348 11.93 3.06 2.61
N ARG A 349 11.62 3.17 3.91
CA ARG A 349 10.26 3.33 4.40
C ARG A 349 9.94 4.80 4.67
N TYR A 350 9.23 5.44 3.74
CA TYR A 350 8.82 6.84 3.85
C TYR A 350 7.52 6.98 4.66
N VAL A 351 7.52 7.91 5.60
CA VAL A 351 6.35 8.26 6.41
C VAL A 351 6.18 9.77 6.43
N TYR A 352 5.01 10.25 6.02
CA TYR A 352 4.68 11.67 6.08
C TYR A 352 3.79 11.97 7.29
N SER A 353 4.23 12.94 8.11
CA SER A 353 3.46 13.60 9.15
C SER A 353 2.71 12.59 10.04
N ASN A 354 1.41 12.80 10.25
CA ASN A 354 0.53 11.95 11.04
C ASN A 354 -0.18 10.87 10.23
N ASP A 355 0.35 10.45 9.07
CA ASP A 355 -0.22 9.34 8.28
C ASP A 355 -0.64 8.17 9.17
N MET A 356 -1.95 7.93 9.24
CA MET A 356 -2.52 6.93 10.12
C MET A 356 -2.18 5.50 9.69
N VAL A 357 -2.00 5.24 8.39
CA VAL A 357 -1.81 3.89 7.85
C VAL A 357 -0.44 3.38 8.21
N ALA A 358 0.57 4.26 8.23
CA ALA A 358 1.90 3.92 8.72
C ALA A 358 1.90 3.42 10.18
N ARG A 359 0.85 3.68 10.94
CA ARG A 359 0.79 3.42 12.39
C ARG A 359 -0.16 2.29 12.76
N ILE A 360 -0.65 1.53 11.77
CA ILE A 360 -1.54 0.37 11.96
C ILE A 360 -0.96 -0.91 11.33
N PRO A 361 -1.25 -2.10 11.88
CA PRO A 361 -1.82 -2.31 13.22
C PRO A 361 -0.95 -1.71 14.33
N PRO A 362 -1.49 -1.41 15.53
CA PRO A 362 -0.70 -0.87 16.64
C PRO A 362 0.47 -1.78 17.04
N ASP A 363 1.60 -1.18 17.41
CA ASP A 363 2.71 -1.85 18.08
C ASP A 363 2.40 -1.98 19.58
N ASP A 364 1.75 -3.09 19.94
CA ASP A 364 1.47 -3.50 21.31
C ASP A 364 1.32 -5.03 21.46
N ASP A 365 1.23 -5.51 22.71
CA ASP A 365 1.06 -6.92 23.06
C ASP A 365 -0.18 -7.61 22.42
N THR A 366 -1.13 -6.84 21.89
CA THR A 366 -2.37 -7.37 21.32
C THR A 366 -2.17 -7.75 19.86
N PHE A 367 -1.53 -6.88 19.08
CA PHE A 367 -1.33 -7.06 17.65
C PHE A 367 0.05 -7.62 17.29
N LEU A 368 1.04 -7.48 18.18
CA LEU A 368 2.42 -7.97 18.01
C LEU A 368 3.11 -7.47 16.73
N SER A 369 2.56 -6.45 16.07
CA SER A 369 3.01 -5.98 14.77
C SER A 369 4.10 -4.92 14.96
N LYS A 370 5.17 -4.98 14.17
CA LYS A 370 6.28 -4.02 14.27
C LYS A 370 6.80 -3.62 12.90
N HIS A 371 7.31 -2.40 12.79
CA HIS A 371 8.12 -2.00 11.63
C HIS A 371 9.53 -2.55 11.77
N PHE A 372 10.23 -2.61 10.65
CA PHE A 372 11.65 -2.89 10.57
C PHE A 372 12.33 -1.89 9.63
N GLY A 373 13.65 -1.79 9.74
CA GLY A 373 14.45 -0.86 8.95
C GLY A 373 14.23 0.62 9.28
N PRO A 374 15.03 1.50 8.66
CA PRO A 374 14.98 2.94 8.91
C PRO A 374 13.67 3.58 8.40
N CYS A 375 13.14 4.52 9.19
CA CYS A 375 12.01 5.39 8.85
C CYS A 375 12.50 6.71 8.27
N PHE A 376 12.17 6.98 7.01
CA PHE A 376 12.40 8.26 6.35
C PHE A 376 11.19 9.17 6.61
N TYR A 377 11.21 9.82 7.76
CA TYR A 377 10.11 10.63 8.28
C TYR A 377 10.17 12.07 7.77
N PHE A 378 9.05 12.59 7.27
CA PHE A 378 8.89 14.00 6.91
C PHE A 378 7.79 14.62 7.75
N ASN A 379 8.02 15.78 8.37
CA ASN A 379 6.98 16.47 9.14
C ASN A 379 6.02 17.27 8.23
N SER A 380 5.04 17.97 8.81
CA SER A 380 4.05 18.79 8.08
C SER A 380 4.61 20.02 7.36
N PHE A 381 5.91 20.29 7.50
CA PHE A 381 6.67 21.31 6.77
C PHE A 381 7.60 20.68 5.71
N TYR A 382 7.53 19.37 5.52
CA TYR A 382 8.41 18.58 4.65
C TYR A 382 9.88 18.54 5.08
N ASN A 383 10.18 18.78 6.36
CA ASN A 383 11.53 18.57 6.88
C ASN A 383 11.75 17.07 7.14
N GLY A 384 12.75 16.50 6.49
CA GLY A 384 13.08 15.07 6.57
C GLY A 384 14.01 14.74 7.72
N LYS A 385 13.82 13.56 8.32
CA LYS A 385 14.70 12.92 9.30
C LYS A 385 14.71 11.41 9.04
N VAL A 386 15.82 10.75 9.37
CA VAL A 386 15.85 9.28 9.42
C VAL A 386 15.80 8.86 10.87
N LEU A 387 14.83 8.02 11.21
CA LEU A 387 14.52 7.59 12.57
C LEU A 387 14.42 6.06 12.60
N SER A 388 14.58 5.46 13.78
CA SER A 388 14.26 4.04 13.97
C SER A 388 12.75 3.77 13.89
N GLU A 389 11.94 4.70 14.41
CA GLU A 389 10.47 4.65 14.40
C GLU A 389 9.90 6.06 14.21
N GLU A 390 8.76 6.18 13.53
CA GLU A 390 8.08 7.46 13.36
C GLU A 390 7.54 8.04 14.70
N PRO A 391 7.47 9.37 14.84
CA PRO A 391 6.79 10.00 15.97
C PRO A 391 5.34 9.53 16.07
N ASN A 392 4.83 9.40 17.30
CA ASN A 392 3.50 8.85 17.54
C ASN A 392 3.29 7.47 16.88
N LYS A 393 4.17 6.50 17.15
CA LYS A 393 4.15 5.17 16.51
C LYS A 393 2.78 4.46 16.52
N ASN A 394 1.95 4.75 17.52
CA ASN A 394 0.58 4.24 17.62
C ASN A 394 -0.41 5.38 17.43
N TYR A 395 -1.18 5.35 16.33
CA TYR A 395 -2.04 6.45 15.93
C TYR A 395 -3.00 6.92 17.02
N PHE A 396 -3.56 6.01 17.83
CA PHE A 396 -4.56 6.30 18.86
C PHE A 396 -3.97 6.75 20.21
N SER A 397 -2.72 7.23 20.26
CA SER A 397 -2.14 7.82 21.47
C SER A 397 -2.88 9.09 21.89
N TRP A 398 -3.28 9.15 23.17
CA TRP A 398 -3.99 10.30 23.75
C TRP A 398 -3.10 11.55 23.86
N LEU A 399 -1.80 11.37 24.12
CA LEU A 399 -0.80 12.45 24.17
C LEU A 399 -0.73 13.24 22.85
N TRP A 400 -1.05 12.58 21.74
CA TRP A 400 -0.99 13.17 20.40
C TRP A 400 -2.34 13.68 19.89
N ALA A 401 -3.41 13.64 20.69
CA ALA A 401 -4.74 14.06 20.27
C ALA A 401 -4.78 15.54 19.85
N ILE A 402 -4.24 16.44 20.67
CA ILE A 402 -4.17 17.89 20.39
C ILE A 402 -3.15 18.20 19.28
N PRO A 403 -1.87 17.74 19.36
CA PRO A 403 -0.88 18.00 18.32
C PRO A 403 -1.33 17.57 16.92
N LYS A 404 -1.98 16.40 16.79
CA LYS A 404 -2.51 15.93 15.50
C LYS A 404 -3.55 16.87 14.91
N ARG A 405 -4.47 17.39 15.73
CA ARG A 405 -5.49 18.34 15.27
C ARG A 405 -4.87 19.67 14.84
N MET A 406 -3.92 20.19 15.61
CA MET A 406 -3.17 21.40 15.22
C MET A 406 -2.45 21.21 13.88
N ILE A 407 -1.82 20.06 13.67
CA ILE A 407 -1.17 19.71 12.40
C ILE A 407 -2.20 19.62 11.26
N ALA A 408 -3.36 19.03 11.49
CA ALA A 408 -4.42 18.95 10.48
C ALA A 408 -4.93 20.35 10.08
N VAL A 409 -5.13 21.25 11.05
CA VAL A 409 -5.47 22.67 10.79
C VAL A 409 -4.36 23.36 10.00
N TRP A 410 -3.10 23.17 10.39
CA TRP A 410 -1.95 23.70 9.66
C TRP A 410 -1.90 23.19 8.21
N GLU A 411 -2.17 21.91 7.97
CA GLU A 411 -2.18 21.36 6.61
C GLU A 411 -3.28 21.98 5.73
N VAL A 412 -4.46 22.30 6.29
CA VAL A 412 -5.50 23.04 5.57
C VAL A 412 -5.00 24.44 5.20
N ILE A 413 -4.38 25.16 6.13
CA ILE A 413 -3.83 26.51 5.88
C ILE A 413 -2.71 26.44 4.83
N ARG A 414 -1.79 25.47 4.98
CA ARG A 414 -0.65 25.24 4.09
C ARG A 414 -1.09 25.01 2.65
N ALA A 415 -2.22 24.35 2.41
CA ALA A 415 -2.73 24.10 1.06
C ALA A 415 -2.95 25.39 0.23
N PHE A 416 -3.28 26.50 0.89
CA PHE A 416 -3.47 27.80 0.23
C PHE A 416 -2.19 28.63 0.13
N ILE A 417 -1.23 28.44 1.04
CA ILE A 417 0.02 29.21 1.09
C ILE A 417 1.09 28.61 0.18
N LEU A 418 1.21 27.28 0.16
CA LEU A 418 2.28 26.56 -0.53
C LEU A 418 2.48 26.94 -2.00
N PRO A 419 1.42 27.19 -2.81
CA PRO A 419 1.59 27.53 -4.23
C PRO A 419 2.29 28.86 -4.44
N TYR A 420 2.06 29.83 -3.54
CA TYR A 420 2.73 31.14 -3.59
C TYR A 420 4.19 31.04 -3.13
N MET A 421 4.52 30.09 -2.24
CA MET A 421 5.87 29.92 -1.72
C MET A 421 6.77 29.05 -2.60
N LYS A 422 6.20 28.04 -3.27
CA LYS A 422 6.98 26.99 -3.95
C LYS A 422 6.70 26.87 -5.45
N GLY A 423 5.62 27.48 -5.94
CA GLY A 423 5.25 27.45 -7.36
C GLY A 423 3.82 26.95 -7.60
N PRO A 424 3.21 27.33 -8.73
CA PRO A 424 1.82 27.00 -9.06
C PRO A 424 1.56 25.49 -9.16
N GLU A 425 2.56 24.66 -9.41
CA GLU A 425 2.48 23.20 -9.44
C GLU A 425 2.20 22.58 -8.06
N TYR A 426 2.35 23.34 -6.97
CA TYR A 426 1.98 22.89 -5.61
C TYR A 426 0.55 23.28 -5.24
N LYS A 427 -0.22 23.84 -6.18
CA LYS A 427 -1.64 24.15 -5.99
C LYS A 427 -2.46 22.88 -5.81
N GLU A 428 -3.13 22.82 -4.66
CA GLU A 428 -4.04 21.74 -4.36
C GLU A 428 -5.39 21.97 -5.02
N ASN A 429 -5.96 20.92 -5.60
CA ASN A 429 -7.31 20.98 -6.15
C ASN A 429 -8.35 20.83 -5.03
N TRP A 430 -9.62 21.06 -5.38
CA TRP A 430 -10.74 20.98 -4.44
C TRP A 430 -10.95 19.58 -3.85
N VAL A 431 -10.53 18.52 -4.53
CA VAL A 431 -10.60 17.14 -4.00
C VAL A 431 -9.66 16.99 -2.81
N MET A 432 -8.40 17.41 -2.96
CA MET A 432 -7.44 17.38 -1.85
C MET A 432 -7.83 18.34 -0.72
N ILE A 433 -8.30 19.55 -1.04
CA ILE A 433 -8.80 20.51 -0.01
C ILE A 433 -9.93 19.88 0.81
N THR A 434 -10.89 19.21 0.15
CA THR A 434 -11.99 18.52 0.82
C THR A 434 -11.46 17.41 1.74
N LEU A 435 -10.49 16.62 1.29
CA LEU A 435 -9.85 15.60 2.13
C LEU A 435 -9.11 16.19 3.33
N ARG A 436 -8.48 17.36 3.20
CA ARG A 436 -7.86 18.06 4.33
C ARG A 436 -8.91 18.54 5.35
N ILE A 437 -10.05 19.06 4.89
CA ILE A 437 -11.17 19.44 5.77
C ILE A 437 -11.72 18.21 6.49
N MET A 438 -11.94 17.09 5.80
CA MET A 438 -12.33 15.82 6.43
C MET A 438 -11.25 15.34 7.43
N GLY A 439 -9.98 15.60 7.13
CA GLY A 439 -8.84 15.35 8.02
C GLY A 439 -8.88 16.11 9.35
N LEU A 440 -9.71 17.14 9.51
CA LEU A 440 -9.92 17.79 10.81
C LEU A 440 -10.67 16.87 11.79
N VAL A 441 -11.56 16.03 11.26
CA VAL A 441 -12.29 15.01 12.03
C VAL A 441 -11.36 13.84 12.35
N THR A 442 -10.64 13.37 11.34
CA THR A 442 -9.71 12.23 11.44
C THR A 442 -8.29 12.66 11.02
N PRO A 443 -7.50 13.27 11.92
CA PRO A 443 -6.16 13.77 11.60
C PRO A 443 -5.26 12.73 10.94
N GLY A 444 -4.50 13.12 9.92
CA GLY A 444 -3.60 12.20 9.22
C GLY A 444 -4.23 11.40 8.09
N MET A 445 -5.55 11.51 7.87
CA MET A 445 -6.21 10.89 6.71
C MET A 445 -5.74 11.53 5.41
N SER A 446 -5.69 12.87 5.37
CA SER A 446 -5.13 13.63 4.25
C SER A 446 -3.63 13.39 4.07
N ALA A 447 -2.89 13.26 5.18
CA ALA A 447 -1.46 12.99 5.16
C ALA A 447 -1.12 11.64 4.51
N HIS A 448 -2.05 10.70 4.49
CA HIS A 448 -1.88 9.42 3.79
C HIS A 448 -2.03 9.55 2.26
N MET A 449 -2.38 10.71 1.72
CA MET A 449 -2.56 10.84 0.26
C MET A 449 -1.20 10.92 -0.46
N PRO A 450 -1.07 10.31 -1.67
CA PRO A 450 0.17 10.34 -2.45
C PRO A 450 0.78 11.73 -2.66
N GLN A 451 -0.05 12.79 -2.68
CA GLN A 451 0.38 14.16 -2.90
C GLN A 451 1.46 14.63 -1.92
N ASP A 452 1.26 14.36 -0.62
CA ASP A 452 2.18 14.83 0.42
C ASP A 452 3.48 14.01 0.41
N TYR A 453 3.46 12.76 -0.04
CA TYR A 453 4.66 11.96 -0.29
C TYR A 453 5.47 12.49 -1.48
N VAL A 454 4.81 12.83 -2.60
CA VAL A 454 5.46 13.48 -3.74
C VAL A 454 6.10 14.80 -3.31
N ASN A 455 5.39 15.60 -2.53
CA ASN A 455 5.91 16.88 -2.03
C ASN A 455 7.07 16.68 -1.05
N SER A 456 7.04 15.66 -0.20
CA SER A 456 8.13 15.33 0.73
C SER A 456 9.44 15.06 -0.01
N ILE A 457 9.39 14.36 -1.15
CA ILE A 457 10.58 14.05 -1.94
C ILE A 457 11.07 15.29 -2.72
N ARG A 458 10.15 16.02 -3.35
CA ARG A 458 10.49 17.22 -4.14
C ARG A 458 11.05 18.34 -3.27
N LEU A 459 10.33 18.71 -2.22
CA LEU A 459 10.63 19.86 -1.37
C LEU A 459 11.55 19.53 -0.21
N GLY A 460 11.44 18.33 0.33
CA GLY A 460 12.14 17.95 1.55
C GLY A 460 13.60 17.61 1.31
N THR A 461 14.41 17.73 2.34
CA THR A 461 15.80 17.26 2.36
C THR A 461 15.95 16.25 3.48
N LEU A 462 16.81 15.26 3.26
CA LEU A 462 17.23 14.31 4.30
C LEU A 462 18.64 14.69 4.75
N PRO A 463 18.98 14.58 6.04
CA PRO A 463 20.35 14.68 6.49
C PRO A 463 21.23 13.68 5.74
N SER A 464 22.47 14.06 5.42
CA SER A 464 23.39 13.19 4.67
C SER A 464 23.56 11.84 5.38
N VAL A 465 23.55 10.73 4.63
CA VAL A 465 23.62 9.35 5.14
C VAL A 465 24.84 9.10 6.05
N HIS A 466 25.92 9.88 5.92
CA HIS A 466 27.09 9.80 6.81
C HIS A 466 26.80 10.12 8.28
N GLN A 467 25.71 10.82 8.60
CA GLN A 467 25.29 11.08 9.97
C GLN A 467 24.52 9.90 10.61
N LEU A 468 24.09 8.92 9.82
CA LEU A 468 23.23 7.81 10.29
C LEU A 468 24.00 6.59 10.81
N LYS A 469 25.34 6.61 10.73
CA LYS A 469 26.21 5.56 11.31
C LYS A 469 26.65 5.85 12.75
N ARG A 470 26.11 6.88 13.41
CA ARG A 470 26.57 7.33 14.73
C ARG A 470 25.60 7.15 15.89
N ASP A 471 24.37 6.70 15.65
CA ASP A 471 23.43 6.33 16.72
C ASP A 471 23.03 4.85 16.56
#